data_AF-A0A1I2G3A3-F1
#
_entry.id   AF-A0A1I2G3A3-F1
#
_cell.length_a   1.000
_cell.length_b   1.000
_cell.length_c   1.000
_cell.angle_alpha   90.00
_cell.angle_beta   90.00
_cell.angle_gamma   90.00
#
_symmetry.space_group_name_H-M   'P 1'
#
loop_
_entity.id
_entity.type
_entity.pdbx_description
1 polymer ?
#
loop_
_entity_poly.entity_id
_entity_poly.type
_entity_poly.pdbx_seq_one_letter_code
_entity_poly.pdbx_strand_id
1 'polypeptide(L)'
;MAKTKPKVLVNKLGEYMTASYTRKKTIVYDQKNPPPFKAVRYAETRVAYAQYIMSGFDKSIIDRAIKAVSAKTTISDFQINDKDTSLESLNCCFSCPFRSHY
;
A
#
# COMPACT_ATOMS: atom_id res chain seq x y z
N MET A 1 -22.39 24.86 -0.45
CA MET A 1 -21.28 23.90 -0.61
C MET A 1 -20.47 23.89 0.69
N ALA A 2 -20.41 22.78 1.41
CA ALA A 2 -19.77 22.72 2.72
C ALA A 2 -18.26 22.94 2.60
N LYS A 3 -17.76 24.05 3.15
CA LYS A 3 -16.31 24.33 3.24
C LYS A 3 -15.74 23.40 4.31
N THR A 4 -15.31 22.20 3.90
CA THR A 4 -14.65 21.24 4.79
C THR A 4 -13.46 21.92 5.45
N LYS A 5 -13.41 21.92 6.80
CA LYS A 5 -12.27 22.47 7.55
C LYS A 5 -10.96 21.90 6.97
N PRO A 6 -9.94 22.73 6.71
CA PRO A 6 -8.69 22.24 6.16
C PRO A 6 -8.07 21.22 7.13
N LYS A 7 -7.83 20.01 6.63
CA LYS A 7 -7.22 18.91 7.41
C LYS A 7 -5.81 18.71 6.90
N VAL A 8 -4.84 18.79 7.80
CA VAL A 8 -3.42 18.51 7.54
C VAL A 8 -3.00 17.29 8.33
N LEU A 9 -2.18 16.43 7.73
CA LEU A 9 -1.57 15.31 8.43
C LEU A 9 -0.54 15.86 9.42
N VAL A 10 -0.51 15.36 10.65
CA VAL A 10 0.41 15.83 11.70
C VAL A 10 1.87 15.77 11.25
N ASN A 11 2.27 14.71 10.55
CA ASN A 11 3.62 14.57 9.99
C ASN A 11 3.95 15.67 8.97
N LYS A 12 2.96 16.09 8.17
CA LYS A 12 3.12 17.18 7.20
C LYS A 12 3.15 18.55 7.86
N LEU A 13 2.45 18.72 8.98
CA LEU A 13 2.54 19.92 9.80
C LEU A 13 3.93 20.04 10.45
N GLY A 14 4.45 18.97 11.04
CA GLY A 14 5.79 18.94 11.63
C GLY A 14 6.87 19.23 10.58
N GLU A 15 6.78 18.61 9.40
CA GLU A 15 7.67 18.89 8.28
C GLU A 15 7.57 20.36 7.81
N TYR A 16 6.35 20.90 7.75
CA TYR A 16 6.13 22.29 7.32
C TYR A 16 6.79 23.30 8.26
N MET A 17 6.80 23.06 9.58
CA MET A 17 7.34 24.02 10.55
C MET A 17 8.85 24.26 10.37
N THR A 18 9.60 23.22 10.01
CA THR A 18 11.07 23.27 9.88
C THR A 18 11.56 23.37 8.44
N ALA A 19 10.69 23.19 7.46
CA ALA A 19 11.04 23.19 6.04
C ALA A 19 11.44 24.58 5.47
N SER A 20 12.23 24.54 4.40
CA SER A 20 12.55 25.71 3.56
C SER A 20 11.30 26.27 2.88
N TYR A 21 11.34 27.53 2.45
CA TYR A 21 10.22 28.21 1.80
C TYR A 21 9.72 27.47 0.54
N THR A 22 10.64 26.96 -0.27
CA THR A 22 10.33 26.14 -1.46
C THR A 22 9.59 24.87 -1.06
N ARG A 23 10.07 24.16 -0.02
CA ARG A 23 9.44 22.91 0.44
C ARG A 23 8.07 23.14 1.08
N LYS A 24 7.89 24.23 1.81
CA LYS A 24 6.58 24.67 2.35
C LYS A 24 5.54 24.85 1.25
N LYS A 25 5.91 25.48 0.12
CA LYS A 25 5.02 25.62 -1.05
C LYS A 25 4.61 24.27 -1.62
N THR A 26 5.56 23.34 -1.78
CA THR A 26 5.27 21.97 -2.25
C THR A 26 4.33 21.24 -1.30
N ILE A 27 4.57 21.29 0.01
CA ILE A 27 3.69 20.64 1.01
C ILE A 27 2.26 21.15 0.91
N VAL A 28 2.07 22.47 0.79
CA VAL A 28 0.74 23.08 0.63
C VAL A 28 0.10 22.69 -0.70
N TYR A 29 0.88 22.65 -1.78
CA TYR A 29 0.41 22.23 -3.09
C TYR A 29 -0.04 20.76 -3.09
N ASP A 30 0.78 19.85 -2.54
CA ASP A 30 0.48 18.42 -2.41
C ASP A 30 -0.73 18.17 -1.48
N GLN A 31 -0.95 19.02 -0.48
CA GLN A 31 -2.13 18.96 0.39
C GLN A 31 -3.41 19.40 -0.32
N LYS A 32 -3.32 20.42 -1.19
CA LYS A 32 -4.46 20.92 -1.98
C LYS A 32 -4.77 20.00 -3.16
N ASN A 33 -3.73 19.43 -3.75
CA ASN A 33 -3.78 18.51 -4.86
C ASN A 33 -3.15 17.20 -4.40
N PRO A 34 -3.84 16.44 -3.53
CA PRO A 34 -3.34 15.14 -3.10
C PRO A 34 -3.01 14.35 -4.36
N PRO A 35 -1.76 13.91 -4.55
CA PRO A 35 -1.42 13.15 -5.73
C PRO A 35 -2.37 11.95 -5.80
N PRO A 36 -2.87 11.59 -7.00
CA PRO A 36 -3.70 10.41 -7.16
C PRO A 36 -2.96 9.28 -6.47
N PHE A 37 -3.61 8.75 -5.45
CA PHE A 37 -3.13 7.75 -4.50
C PHE A 37 -1.83 7.10 -4.98
N LYS A 38 -0.67 7.41 -4.36
CA LYS A 38 0.57 6.62 -4.57
C LYS A 38 0.13 5.16 -4.53
N ALA A 39 0.20 4.47 -5.67
CA ALA A 39 -0.43 3.19 -5.91
C ALA A 39 -0.48 2.37 -4.62
N VAL A 40 -1.69 1.97 -4.19
CA VAL A 40 -1.87 1.18 -2.97
C VAL A 40 -0.83 0.07 -3.01
N ARG A 41 0.22 0.19 -2.19
CA ARG A 41 1.23 -0.86 -2.10
C ARG A 41 0.48 -2.14 -1.75
N TYR A 42 0.84 -3.25 -2.37
CA TYR A 42 0.18 -4.54 -2.10
C TYR A 42 -1.30 -4.56 -2.49
N ALA A 43 -1.78 -3.72 -3.42
CA ALA A 43 -3.20 -3.72 -3.84
C ALA A 43 -3.68 -5.13 -4.18
N GLU A 44 -2.90 -5.85 -4.99
CA GLU A 44 -3.21 -7.21 -5.43
C GLU A 44 -3.07 -8.23 -4.31
N THR A 45 -2.01 -8.11 -3.51
CA THR A 45 -1.81 -8.94 -2.32
C THR A 45 -2.98 -8.79 -1.34
N ARG A 46 -3.51 -7.58 -1.14
CA ARG A 46 -4.68 -7.32 -0.30
C ARG A 46 -5.94 -7.99 -0.85
N VAL A 47 -6.15 -7.94 -2.17
CA VAL A 47 -7.27 -8.64 -2.83
C VAL A 47 -7.12 -10.15 -2.67
N ALA A 48 -5.92 -10.69 -2.86
CA ALA A 48 -5.63 -12.11 -2.68
C ALA A 48 -5.91 -12.58 -1.24
N TYR A 49 -5.50 -11.80 -0.23
CA TYR A 49 -5.83 -12.11 1.17
C TYR A 49 -7.32 -12.07 1.46
N ALA A 50 -8.03 -11.06 0.95
CA ALA A 50 -9.47 -10.97 1.13
C ALA A 50 -10.19 -12.18 0.52
N GLN A 51 -9.81 -12.56 -0.70
CA GLN A 51 -10.35 -13.76 -1.36
C GLN A 51 -9.98 -15.04 -0.61
N TYR A 52 -8.73 -15.17 -0.16
CA TYR A 52 -8.28 -16.30 0.64
C TYR A 52 -9.14 -16.51 1.89
N ILE A 53 -9.41 -15.44 2.64
CA ILE A 53 -10.25 -15.50 3.84
C ILE A 53 -11.71 -15.83 3.47
N MET A 54 -12.27 -15.16 2.46
CA MET A 54 -13.67 -15.38 2.03
C MET A 54 -13.92 -16.78 1.47
N SER A 55 -12.88 -17.45 0.97
CA SER A 55 -12.97 -18.77 0.36
C SER A 55 -12.66 -19.91 1.35
N GLY A 56 -12.65 -19.62 2.65
CA GLY A 56 -12.36 -20.62 3.68
C GLY A 56 -10.88 -21.03 3.71
N PHE A 57 -9.97 -20.09 3.48
CA PHE A 57 -8.53 -20.30 3.51
C PHE A 57 -8.03 -21.24 2.39
N ASP A 58 -8.61 -21.14 1.19
CA ASP A 58 -8.13 -21.88 0.02
C ASP A 58 -6.74 -21.38 -0.43
N LYS A 59 -5.72 -22.19 -0.15
CA LYS A 59 -4.32 -21.92 -0.48
C LYS A 59 -4.07 -21.65 -1.97
N SER A 60 -4.91 -22.21 -2.85
CA SER A 60 -4.79 -22.03 -4.30
C SER A 60 -4.86 -20.55 -4.72
N ILE A 61 -5.53 -19.71 -3.92
CA ILE A 61 -5.69 -18.28 -4.17
C ILE A 61 -4.37 -17.55 -3.95
N ILE A 62 -3.67 -17.87 -2.86
CA ILE A 62 -2.36 -17.28 -2.54
C ILE A 62 -1.32 -17.77 -3.54
N ASP A 63 -1.31 -19.06 -3.89
CA ASP A 63 -0.38 -19.61 -4.89
C ASP A 63 -0.55 -18.96 -6.27
N ARG A 64 -1.80 -18.72 -6.68
CA ARG A 64 -2.11 -17.98 -7.92
C ARG A 64 -1.64 -16.53 -7.85
N ALA A 65 -1.83 -15.87 -6.71
CA ALA A 65 -1.37 -14.50 -6.51
C ALA A 65 0.17 -14.41 -6.56
N ILE A 66 0.89 -15.36 -5.96
CA ILE A 66 2.36 -15.44 -6.03
C ILE A 66 2.81 -15.57 -7.48
N LYS A 67 2.20 -16.46 -8.27
CA LYS A 67 2.50 -16.62 -9.71
C LYS A 67 2.20 -15.36 -10.52
N ALA A 68 1.09 -14.69 -10.23
CA ALA A 68 0.71 -13.47 -10.94
C ALA A 68 1.69 -12.31 -10.65
N VAL A 69 2.06 -12.13 -9.38
CA VAL A 69 3.00 -11.08 -8.96
C VAL A 69 4.41 -11.38 -9.46
N SER A 70 4.87 -12.65 -9.44
CA SER A 70 6.19 -13.01 -9.94
C SER A 70 6.35 -12.80 -11.46
N ALA A 71 5.28 -13.02 -12.23
CA ALA A 71 5.24 -12.83 -13.67
C ALA A 71 5.21 -11.36 -14.12
N LYS A 72 5.01 -10.40 -13.20
CA LYS A 72 4.98 -8.98 -13.55
C LYS A 72 6.34 -8.45 -13.99
N THR A 73 6.33 -7.77 -15.13
CA THR A 73 7.45 -6.92 -15.57
C THR A 73 7.42 -5.60 -14.80
N THR A 74 8.53 -5.27 -14.15
CA THR A 74 8.72 -4.03 -13.40
C THR A 74 9.64 -3.11 -14.19
N ILE A 75 9.27 -1.84 -14.29
CA ILE A 75 9.96 -0.83 -15.14
C ILE A 75 10.62 0.26 -14.30
N SER A 76 10.37 0.29 -12.99
CA SER A 76 10.86 1.30 -12.06
C SER A 76 11.25 0.68 -10.71
N ASP A 77 12.18 1.31 -10.00
CA ASP A 77 12.62 0.89 -8.66
C ASP A 77 11.46 0.78 -7.67
N PHE A 78 10.45 1.66 -7.80
CA PHE A 78 9.24 1.58 -6.99
C PHE A 78 8.43 0.31 -7.26
N GLN A 79 8.28 -0.08 -8.53
CA GLN A 79 7.58 -1.31 -8.90
C GLN A 79 8.36 -2.56 -8.51
N ILE A 80 9.70 -2.51 -8.57
CA ILE A 80 10.57 -3.59 -8.08
C ILE A 80 10.34 -3.79 -6.59
N ASN A 81 10.46 -2.72 -5.80
CA ASN A 81 10.25 -2.79 -4.35
C ASN A 81 8.82 -3.22 -3.99
N ASP A 82 7.80 -2.73 -4.72
CA ASP A 82 6.41 -3.16 -4.48
C ASP A 82 6.21 -4.65 -4.77
N LYS A 83 6.80 -5.16 -5.87
CA LYS A 83 6.78 -6.59 -6.21
C LYS A 83 7.47 -7.45 -5.15
N ASP A 84 8.67 -7.06 -4.73
CA ASP A 84 9.46 -7.83 -3.77
C ASP A 84 8.75 -7.96 -2.43
N THR A 85 8.30 -6.84 -1.88
CA THR A 85 7.57 -6.90 -0.60
C THR A 85 6.18 -7.54 -0.75
N SER A 86 5.57 -7.51 -1.94
CA SER A 86 4.30 -8.21 -2.19
C SER A 86 4.48 -9.72 -2.13
N LEU A 87 5.57 -10.22 -2.72
CA LEU A 87 5.94 -11.63 -2.69
C LEU A 87 6.34 -12.08 -1.28
N GLU A 88 7.12 -11.26 -0.58
CA GLU A 88 7.50 -11.52 0.81
C GLU A 88 6.26 -11.69 1.70
N SER A 89 5.31 -10.76 1.61
CA SER A 89 4.03 -10.84 2.33
C SER A 89 3.29 -12.14 2.00
N LEU A 90 3.07 -12.43 0.72
CA LEU A 90 2.32 -13.62 0.29
C LEU A 90 2.97 -14.92 0.76
N ASN A 91 4.31 -15.01 0.70
CA ASN A 91 5.07 -16.15 1.21
C ASN A 91 4.92 -16.29 2.74
N CYS A 92 4.92 -15.17 3.46
CA CYS A 92 4.71 -15.17 4.91
C CYS A 92 3.27 -15.49 5.34
N CYS A 93 2.30 -15.52 4.41
CA CYS A 93 0.91 -15.86 4.70
C CYS A 93 0.79 -17.20 5.44
N PHE A 94 1.56 -18.21 5.01
CA PHE A 94 1.46 -19.57 5.54
C PHE A 94 2.24 -19.76 6.85
N SER A 95 3.23 -18.90 7.11
CA SER A 95 3.97 -18.88 8.37
C SER A 95 3.24 -18.14 9.49
N CYS A 96 2.18 -17.38 9.17
CA CYS A 96 1.42 -16.66 10.19
C CYS A 96 0.52 -17.64 10.96
N PRO A 97 0.67 -17.77 12.29
CA PRO A 97 -0.04 -18.75 13.11
C PRO A 97 -1.50 -18.34 13.40
N PHE A 98 -2.19 -17.70 12.45
CA PHE A 98 -3.60 -17.29 12.58
C PHE A 98 -4.57 -18.49 12.71
N ARG A 99 -4.05 -19.72 12.76
CA ARG A 99 -4.78 -20.98 12.69
C ARG A 99 -4.78 -21.77 14.01
N SER A 100 -4.74 -21.13 15.18
CA SER A 100 -4.83 -21.91 16.42
C SER A 100 -6.26 -22.35 16.75
N HIS A 101 -7.31 -21.58 16.46
CA HIS A 101 -8.66 -21.94 16.92
C HIS A 101 -9.77 -21.34 16.05
N TYR A 102 -10.17 -22.01 14.97
CA TYR A 102 -11.55 -22.04 14.45
C TYR A 102 -11.72 -23.31 13.62
#